data_AF-A0A920DW43-F1
#
_entry.id   AF-A0A920DW43-F1
#
_cell.length_a   1.000
_cell.length_b   1.000
_cell.length_c   1.000
_cell.angle_alpha   90.00
_cell.angle_beta   90.00
_cell.angle_gamma   90.00
#
_symmetry.space_group_name_H-M   'P 1'
#
loop_
_entity.id
_entity.type
_entity.pdbx_description
1 polymer ?
#
loop_
_entity_poly.entity_id
_entity_poly.type
_entity_poly.pdbx_seq_one_letter_code
_entity_poly.pdbx_strand_id
1 'polypeptide(L)' 'MNGIFTLFFSFKVAGICQGILGRVRDGTAASEFAIQMGKRAKMFADLGWEKAKKIS' A
#
# COMPACT_ATOMS: atom_id res chain seq x y z
N MET A 1 7.37 15.96 11.10
CA MET A 1 7.44 15.29 9.78
C MET A 1 6.47 15.97 8.82
N ASN A 2 6.96 16.48 7.69
CA ASN A 2 6.16 17.21 6.70
C ASN A 2 5.04 16.33 6.12
N GLY A 3 3.81 16.83 6.07
CA GLY A 3 2.62 16.04 5.71
C GLY A 3 2.67 15.41 4.31
N ILE A 4 3.35 16.07 3.36
CA ILE A 4 3.55 15.61 1.98
C ILE A 4 4.43 14.36 1.92
N PHE A 5 5.44 14.23 2.79
CA PHE A 5 6.31 13.06 2.82
C PHE A 5 5.54 11.80 3.23
N THR A 6 4.71 11.91 4.27
CA THR A 6 3.84 10.81 4.73
C THR A 6 2.83 10.42 3.65
N LEU A 7 2.24 11.40 2.96
CA LEU A 7 1.33 11.17 1.84
C LEU A 7 1.98 10.34 0.73
N PHE A 8 3.14 10.80 0.24
CA PHE A 8 3.89 10.12 -0.82
C PHE A 8 4.31 8.71 -0.39
N PHE A 9 4.84 8.56 0.83
CA PHE A 9 5.28 7.27 1.33
C PHE A 9 4.13 6.26 1.45
N SER A 10 2.97 6.68 1.97
CA SER A 10 1.79 5.82 2.07
C SER A 10 1.37 5.29 0.70
N PHE A 11 1.26 6.15 -0.32
CA PHE A 11 0.90 5.70 -1.67
C PHE A 11 1.98 4.82 -2.32
N LYS A 12 3.26 5.16 -2.12
CA LYS A 12 4.38 4.34 -2.61
C LYS A 12 4.31 2.92 -2.03
N VAL A 13 4.14 2.78 -0.72
CA VAL A 13 4.05 1.47 -0.06
C VAL A 13 2.77 0.73 -0.47
N ALA A 14 1.65 1.44 -0.64
CA ALA A 14 0.41 0.87 -1.15
C ALA A 14 0.60 0.26 -2.54
N GLY A 15 1.29 0.95 -3.45
CA GLY A 15 1.60 0.46 -4.80
C GLY A 15 2.47 -0.81 -4.79
N ILE A 16 3.49 -0.87 -3.93
CA ILE A 16 4.32 -2.06 -3.75
C ILE A 16 3.48 -3.25 -3.27
N CYS A 17 2.67 -3.04 -2.23
CA CYS A 17 1.80 -4.08 -1.69
C CYS A 17 0.76 -4.54 -2.73
N GLN A 18 0.22 -3.62 -3.54
CA GLN A 18 -0.72 -3.95 -4.61
C GLN A 18 -0.06 -4.80 -5.71
N GLY A 19 1.19 -4.49 -6.08
CA GLY A 19 1.95 -5.33 -7.02
C GLY A 19 2.18 -6.75 -6.48
N ILE A 20 2.46 -6.89 -5.18
CA ILE A 20 2.54 -8.20 -4.52
C ILE A 20 1.18 -8.91 -4.54
N LEU A 21 0.09 -8.20 -4.24
CA LEU A 21 -1.27 -8.76 -4.25
C LEU A 21 -1.66 -9.29 -5.62
N GLY A 22 -1.32 -8.58 -6.71
CA GLY A 22 -1.51 -9.06 -8.07
C GLY A 22 -0.79 -10.37 -8.33
N ARG A 23 0.48 -10.49 -7.90
CA ARG A 23 1.26 -11.73 -8.03
C ARG A 23 0.73 -12.87 -7.17
N VAL A 24 0.19 -12.57 -5.98
CA VAL A 24 -0.50 -13.54 -5.11
C VAL A 24 -1.75 -14.06 -5.82
N ARG A 25 -2.60 -13.15 -6.35
CA ARG A 25 -3.80 -13.49 -7.11
C ARG A 25 -3.48 -14.37 -8.31
N ASP A 26 -2.40 -14.06 -9.02
CA ASP A 26 -1.96 -14.78 -10.21
C ASP A 26 -1.20 -16.09 -9.85
N GLY A 27 -1.06 -16.43 -8.55
CA GLY A 27 -0.41 -17.65 -8.08
C GLY A 27 1.12 -17.67 -8.20
N THR A 28 1.75 -16.56 -8.60
CA THR A 28 3.21 -16.46 -8.83
C THR A 28 4.00 -16.02 -7.59
N ALA A 29 3.31 -15.59 -6.53
CA ALA A 29 3.91 -15.29 -5.23
C ALA A 29 3.01 -15.83 -4.10
N ALA A 30 3.15 -17.12 -3.79
CA ALA A 30 2.24 -17.85 -2.88
C ALA A 30 2.74 -17.98 -1.43
N SER A 31 3.83 -17.31 -1.04
CA SER A 31 4.31 -17.38 0.34
C SER A 31 3.34 -16.67 1.29
N GLU A 32 3.23 -17.16 2.52
CA GLU A 32 2.38 -16.55 3.55
C GLU A 32 2.74 -15.06 3.75
N PHE A 33 4.04 -14.74 3.72
CA PHE A 33 4.51 -13.36 3.76
C PHE A 33 3.99 -12.50 2.60
N ALA A 34 3.99 -13.02 1.36
CA ALA A 34 3.46 -12.29 0.20
C ALA A 34 1.96 -12.01 0.35
N ILE A 35 1.20 -12.99 0.83
CA ILE A 35 -0.23 -12.84 1.12
C ILE A 35 -0.46 -11.73 2.17
N GLN A 36 0.31 -11.75 3.26
CA GLN A 36 0.22 -10.74 4.32
C GLN A 36 0.59 -9.34 3.82
N MET A 37 1.62 -9.22 2.98
CA MET A 37 2.00 -7.95 2.38
C MET A 37 0.95 -7.43 1.40
N GLY A 38 0.39 -8.31 0.55
CA GLY A 38 -0.69 -7.96 -0.37
C GLY A 38 -1.92 -7.39 0.34
N LYS A 39 -2.33 -8.01 1.46
CA LYS A 39 -3.47 -7.55 2.29
C LYS A 39 -3.29 -6.12 2.84
N ARG A 40 -2.05 -5.65 2.99
CA ARG A 40 -1.75 -4.30 3.51
C ARG A 40 -1.92 -3.19 2.48
N ALA A 41 -2.08 -3.51 1.19
CA ALA A 41 -2.19 -2.51 0.13
C ALA A 41 -3.30 -1.49 0.39
N LYS A 42 -4.49 -1.97 0.75
CA LYS A 42 -5.64 -1.11 1.05
C LYS A 42 -5.39 -0.20 2.26
N MET A 43 -4.84 -0.75 3.33
CA MET A 43 -4.54 0.01 4.55
C MET A 43 -3.63 1.21 4.26
N PHE A 44 -2.55 1.01 3.49
CA PHE A 44 -1.65 2.11 3.13
C PHE A 44 -2.28 3.11 2.17
N ALA A 45 -3.13 2.66 1.24
CA ALA A 45 -3.88 3.55 0.35
C ALA A 45 -4.84 4.44 1.15
N ASP A 46 -5.57 3.85 2.10
CA ASP A 46 -6.50 4.57 2.96
C ASP A 46 -5.76 5.60 3.84
N LEU A 47 -4.59 5.23 4.42
CA LEU A 47 -3.75 6.17 5.16
C LEU A 47 -3.25 7.34 4.30
N GLY A 48 -2.86 7.08 3.06
CA GLY A 48 -2.50 8.11 2.09
C GLY A 48 -3.68 9.04 1.81
N TRP A 49 -4.86 8.48 1.56
CA TRP A 49 -6.07 9.24 1.27
C TRP A 49 -6.52 10.13 2.45
N GLU A 50 -6.50 9.60 3.67
CA GLU A 50 -6.78 10.38 4.88
C GLU A 50 -5.82 11.56 5.05
N LYS A 51 -4.56 11.40 4.61
CA LYS A 51 -3.59 12.49 4.64
C LYS A 51 -3.82 13.49 3.51
N ALA A 52 -4.21 13.02 2.32
CA ALA A 52 -4.51 13.87 1.16
C ALA A 52 -5.62 14.88 1.49
N LYS A 53 -6.73 14.39 2.07
CA LYS A 53 -7.88 15.20 2.50
C LYS A 53 -7.55 16.28 3.54
N LYS A 54 -6.44 16.12 4.28
CA LYS A 54 -6.01 17.08 5.31
C LYS A 54 -5.04 18.14 4.77
N ILE A 55 -4.50 17.93 3.56
CA ILE A 55 -3.57 18.85 2.91
C ILE A 55 -4.28 19.67 1.83
N SER A 56 -5.36 19.14 1.23
CA SER A 56 -6.29 19.88 0.36
C SER A 56 -7.09 20.91 1.16
#